data_AF-A0ABD8A7X6-F1
#
_entry.id   AF-A0ABD8A7X6-F1
#
_cell.length_a   1.000
_cell.length_b   1.000
_cell.length_c   1.000
_cell.angle_alpha   90.00
_cell.angle_beta   90.00
_cell.angle_gamma   90.00
#
_symmetry.space_group_name_H-M   'P 1'
#
loop_
_entity.id
_entity.type
_entity.pdbx_description
1 polymer ?
#
loop_
_entity_poly.entity_id
_entity_poly.type
_entity_poly.pdbx_seq_one_letter_code
_entity_poly.pdbx_strand_id
1 'polypeptide(L)'
;MGGIKDSTYLDVQKALARRFSPGEGWQFAWYPASGSEQPECMLSRRAAGRMERVIVHVRMTPVVPREAVEELLVRCRTLAAGNVSVDKAILVVPGGANVAGVPEGIELLELPTWQVVDGRITWSRNIERSTFLREERAKWGLA
;
A
#
# COMPACT_ATOMS: atom_id res chain seq x y z
N MET A 1 -0.67 22.52 6.42
CA MET A 1 -1.76 21.71 5.81
C MET A 1 -1.13 20.56 5.04
N GLY A 2 -1.01 19.36 5.63
CA GLY A 2 -0.41 18.16 5.00
C GLY A 2 -0.71 16.79 5.67
N GLY A 3 -1.37 16.78 6.83
CA GLY A 3 -1.28 15.65 7.78
C GLY A 3 -1.92 14.30 7.42
N ILE A 4 -2.78 14.19 6.40
CA ILE A 4 -3.48 12.91 6.08
C ILE A 4 -2.75 12.11 4.98
N LYS A 5 -2.20 12.79 3.96
CA LYS A 5 -1.40 12.12 2.93
C LYS A 5 -0.07 11.64 3.53
N ASP A 6 0.60 12.51 4.29
CA ASP A 6 1.90 12.19 4.89
C ASP A 6 1.81 11.00 5.86
N SER A 7 0.76 10.92 6.68
CA SER A 7 0.58 9.81 7.64
C SER A 7 0.31 8.47 6.96
N THR A 8 -0.49 8.47 5.90
CA THR A 8 -0.75 7.26 5.11
C THR A 8 0.53 6.73 4.48
N TYR A 9 1.30 7.58 3.80
CA TYR A 9 2.56 7.18 3.17
C TYR A 9 3.61 6.71 4.18
N LEU A 10 3.65 7.29 5.39
CA LEU A 10 4.50 6.81 6.47
C LEU A 10 4.10 5.42 6.95
N ASP A 11 2.81 5.14 7.09
CA ASP A 11 2.32 3.81 7.45
C ASP A 11 2.60 2.78 6.36
N VAL A 12 2.44 3.17 5.09
CA VAL A 12 2.84 2.35 3.93
C VAL A 12 4.33 2.05 3.98
N GLN A 13 5.18 3.06 4.18
CA GLN A 13 6.62 2.88 4.26
C GLN A 13 7.01 1.93 5.39
N LYS A 14 6.38 2.05 6.57
CA LYS A 14 6.60 1.11 7.68
C LYS A 14 6.17 -0.30 7.35
N ALA A 15 5.01 -0.48 6.70
CA ALA A 15 4.51 -1.79 6.30
C ALA A 15 5.45 -2.44 5.27
N LEU A 16 5.89 -1.68 4.27
CA LEU A 16 6.84 -2.15 3.28
C LEU A 16 8.21 -2.46 3.90
N ALA A 17 8.73 -1.61 4.80
CA ALA A 17 10.02 -1.83 5.47
C ALA A 17 10.08 -3.09 6.34
N ARG A 18 8.93 -3.61 6.79
CA ARG A 18 8.87 -4.92 7.48
C ARG A 18 9.10 -6.09 6.53
N ARG A 19 8.71 -5.96 5.26
CA ARG A 19 8.85 -7.01 4.22
C ARG A 19 10.10 -6.82 3.36
N PHE A 20 10.52 -5.58 3.18
CA PHE A 20 11.65 -5.14 2.36
C PHE A 20 12.58 -4.32 3.24
N SER A 21 13.36 -5.00 4.06
CA SER A 21 14.14 -4.35 5.11
C SER A 21 15.24 -3.47 4.50
N PRO A 22 15.39 -2.20 4.94
CA PRO A 22 16.56 -1.41 4.59
C PRO A 22 17.88 -2.08 4.98
N GLY A 23 17.88 -2.90 6.04
CA GLY A 23 19.04 -3.68 6.45
C GLY A 23 19.47 -4.76 5.45
N GLU A 24 18.57 -5.19 4.57
CA GLU A 24 18.85 -6.10 3.45
C GLU A 24 19.22 -5.35 2.15
N GLY A 25 19.43 -4.03 2.24
CA GLY A 25 19.82 -3.19 1.11
C GLY A 25 18.65 -2.69 0.25
N TRP A 26 17.40 -2.84 0.71
CA TRP A 26 16.24 -2.24 0.05
C TRP A 26 16.19 -0.72 0.22
N GLN A 27 16.01 -0.01 -0.89
CA GLN A 27 15.87 1.42 -0.96
C GLN A 27 14.47 1.80 -1.44
N PHE A 28 13.91 2.84 -0.82
CA PHE A 28 12.55 3.33 -1.07
C PHE A 28 12.65 4.64 -1.84
N ALA A 29 11.98 4.71 -2.99
CA ALA A 29 11.84 5.95 -3.74
C ALA A 29 10.36 6.21 -4.00
N TRP A 30 9.86 7.32 -3.45
CA TRP A 30 8.54 7.85 -3.76
C TRP A 30 8.65 8.70 -5.02
N TYR A 31 7.77 8.45 -6.00
CA TYR A 31 7.74 9.17 -7.27
C TYR A 31 9.12 9.31 -7.95
N PRO A 32 9.90 8.24 -8.13
CA PRO A 32 11.19 8.34 -8.80
C PRO A 32 11.00 8.66 -10.29
N ALA A 33 11.86 9.51 -10.83
CA ALA A 33 12.00 9.61 -12.29
C ALA A 33 12.61 8.28 -12.79
N SER A 34 11.84 7.48 -13.52
CA SER A 34 12.27 6.15 -13.97
C SER A 34 11.86 5.90 -15.42
N GLY A 35 12.74 6.26 -16.35
CA GLY A 35 12.45 6.17 -17.78
C GLY A 35 11.35 7.15 -18.17
N SER A 36 10.32 6.67 -18.87
CA SER A 36 9.19 7.47 -19.34
C SER A 36 8.01 7.54 -18.36
N GLU A 37 8.09 6.84 -17.22
CA GLU A 37 7.00 6.76 -16.23
C GLU A 37 7.48 7.06 -14.82
N GLN A 38 6.58 7.60 -14.01
CA GLN A 38 6.81 7.88 -12.60
C GLN A 38 5.93 6.96 -11.75
N PRO A 39 6.45 5.81 -11.28
CA PRO A 39 5.69 4.96 -10.38
C PRO A 39 5.45 5.71 -9.07
N GLU A 40 4.35 5.38 -8.37
CA GLU A 40 4.04 6.01 -7.09
C GLU A 40 5.13 5.70 -6.05
N CYS A 41 5.55 4.44 -5.99
CA CYS A 41 6.71 4.03 -5.22
C CYS A 41 7.46 2.91 -5.93
N MET A 42 8.79 2.98 -5.86
CA MET A 42 9.69 1.93 -6.32
C MET A 42 10.58 1.50 -5.16
N LEU A 43 10.61 0.20 -4.91
CA LEU A 43 11.63 -0.42 -4.07
C LEU A 43 12.71 -0.97 -4.97
N SER A 44 13.97 -0.78 -4.58
CA SER A 44 15.09 -1.37 -5.31
C SER A 44 16.14 -1.91 -4.37
N ARG A 45 16.77 -3.02 -4.74
CA ARG A 45 17.98 -3.52 -4.10
C ARG A 45 18.92 -4.11 -5.12
N ARG A 46 20.19 -4.20 -4.76
CA ARG A 46 21.17 -4.97 -5.53
C ARG A 46 21.45 -6.28 -4.79
N ALA A 47 21.12 -7.41 -5.41
CA ALA A 47 21.32 -8.73 -4.86
C ALA A 47 21.97 -9.64 -5.91
N ALA A 48 23.01 -10.39 -5.54
CA ALA A 48 23.73 -11.33 -6.42
C ALA A 48 24.10 -10.74 -7.81
N GLY A 49 24.53 -9.47 -7.85
CA GLY A 49 24.92 -8.80 -9.10
C GLY A 49 23.76 -8.29 -9.97
N ARG A 50 22.50 -8.60 -9.62
CA ARG A 50 21.28 -8.11 -10.29
C ARG A 50 20.65 -6.98 -9.50
N MET A 51 20.02 -6.04 -10.22
CA MET A 51 19.14 -5.05 -9.61
C MET A 51 17.72 -5.62 -9.58
N GLU A 52 17.18 -5.79 -8.37
CA GLU A 52 15.79 -6.15 -8.15
C GLU A 52 14.97 -4.88 -7.96
N ARG A 53 13.81 -4.80 -8.59
CA ARG A 53 12.87 -3.68 -8.48
C ARG A 53 11.45 -4.16 -8.23
N VAL A 54 10.79 -3.51 -7.28
CA VAL A 54 9.39 -3.74 -6.94
C VAL A 54 8.63 -2.45 -7.15
N ILE A 55 7.57 -2.48 -7.94
CA ILE A 55 6.67 -1.34 -8.11
C ILE A 55 5.55 -1.46 -7.11
N VAL A 56 5.31 -0.38 -6.38
CA VAL A 56 4.26 -0.33 -5.36
C VAL A 56 3.23 0.72 -5.77
N HIS A 57 1.96 0.31 -5.75
CA HIS A 57 0.81 1.17 -5.95
C HIS A 57 -0.02 1.20 -4.68
N VAL A 58 -0.39 2.39 -4.20
CA VAL A 58 -1.21 2.56 -3.00
C VAL A 58 -2.65 2.87 -3.41
N ARG A 59 -3.60 2.09 -2.91
CA ARG A 59 -5.03 2.27 -3.15
C ARG A 59 -5.79 2.22 -1.84
N MET A 60 -6.01 3.40 -1.27
CA MET A 60 -6.85 3.60 -0.09
C MET A 60 -8.32 3.66 -0.48
N THR A 61 -8.89 2.50 -0.86
CA THR A 61 -10.30 2.33 -1.24
C THR A 61 -10.90 1.08 -0.58
N PRO A 62 -12.19 1.10 -0.18
CA PRO A 62 -12.89 -0.09 0.32
C PRO A 62 -12.98 -1.24 -0.69
N VAL A 63 -13.03 -0.90 -1.99
CA VAL A 63 -13.10 -1.85 -3.09
C VAL A 63 -12.04 -1.46 -4.11
N VAL A 64 -11.16 -2.38 -4.45
CA VAL A 64 -10.14 -2.15 -5.47
C VAL A 64 -10.81 -2.10 -6.85
N PRO A 65 -10.81 -0.94 -7.53
CA PRO A 65 -11.34 -0.85 -8.88
C PRO A 65 -10.42 -1.60 -9.85
N ARG A 66 -11.01 -2.23 -10.86
CA ARG A 66 -10.25 -2.96 -11.89
C ARG A 66 -9.29 -2.03 -12.63
N GLU A 67 -9.67 -0.79 -12.81
CA GLU A 67 -8.89 0.26 -13.44
C GLU A 67 -7.56 0.49 -12.71
N ALA A 68 -7.54 0.44 -11.38
CA ALA A 68 -6.30 0.61 -10.60
C ALA A 68 -5.31 -0.54 -10.82
N VAL A 69 -5.83 -1.75 -11.00
CA VAL A 69 -5.03 -2.94 -11.34
C VAL A 69 -4.46 -2.80 -12.75
N GLU A 70 -5.30 -2.39 -13.70
CA GLU A 70 -4.89 -2.17 -15.09
C GLU A 70 -3.83 -1.07 -15.20
N GLU A 71 -3.98 0.04 -14.47
CA GLU A 71 -2.98 1.10 -14.36
C GLU A 71 -1.63 0.58 -13.85
N LEU A 72 -1.62 -0.25 -12.80
CA LEU A 72 -0.40 -0.85 -12.27
C LEU A 72 0.28 -1.74 -13.32
N LEU A 73 -0.49 -2.59 -14.01
CA LEU A 73 0.03 -3.46 -15.05
C LEU A 73 0.56 -2.67 -16.26
N VAL A 74 -0.14 -1.61 -16.68
CA VAL A 74 0.33 -0.71 -17.75
C VAL A 74 1.66 -0.09 -17.36
N ARG A 75 1.77 0.47 -16.15
CA ARG A 75 3.04 1.06 -15.67
C ARG A 75 4.19 0.04 -15.67
N CYS A 76 3.94 -1.18 -15.20
CA CYS A 76 4.94 -2.24 -15.23
C CYS A 76 5.40 -2.56 -16.66
N ARG A 77 4.48 -2.63 -17.62
CA ARG A 77 4.80 -2.84 -19.05
C ARG A 77 5.58 -1.67 -19.65
N THR A 78 5.20 -0.43 -19.36
CA THR A 78 5.89 0.76 -19.88
C THR A 78 7.31 0.85 -19.33
N LEU A 79 7.51 0.57 -18.04
CA LEU A 79 8.84 0.50 -17.44
C LEU A 79 9.70 -0.59 -18.08
N ALA A 80 9.13 -1.78 -18.29
CA ALA A 80 9.82 -2.87 -18.97
C ALA A 80 10.21 -2.51 -20.42
N ALA A 81 9.34 -1.83 -21.16
CA ALA A 81 9.63 -1.31 -22.50
C ALA A 81 10.76 -0.26 -22.50
N GLY A 82 10.91 0.48 -21.40
CA GLY A 82 12.01 1.43 -21.17
C GLY A 82 13.30 0.80 -20.62
N ASN A 83 13.48 -0.53 -20.71
CA ASN A 83 14.60 -1.29 -20.13
C ASN A 83 14.72 -1.20 -18.60
N VAL A 84 13.65 -0.83 -17.90
CA VAL A 84 13.58 -0.89 -16.43
C VAL A 84 12.93 -2.22 -16.06
N SER A 85 13.74 -3.21 -15.67
CA SER A 85 13.22 -4.50 -15.21
C SER A 85 12.38 -4.33 -13.94
N VAL A 86 11.15 -4.82 -13.96
CA VAL A 86 10.25 -4.88 -12.81
C VAL A 86 10.09 -6.34 -12.41
N ASP A 87 10.56 -6.68 -11.21
CA ASP A 87 10.54 -8.06 -10.72
C ASP A 87 9.21 -8.40 -10.05
N LYS A 88 8.58 -7.41 -9.40
CA LYS A 88 7.30 -7.58 -8.69
C LYS A 88 6.45 -6.33 -8.75
N ALA A 89 5.14 -6.52 -8.72
CA ALA A 89 4.15 -5.47 -8.52
C ALA A 89 3.39 -5.71 -7.22
N ILE A 90 3.28 -4.69 -6.39
CA ILE A 90 2.56 -4.73 -5.12
C ILE A 90 1.43 -3.71 -5.14
N LEU A 91 0.24 -4.16 -4.77
CA LEU A 91 -0.89 -3.29 -4.49
C LEU A 91 -1.09 -3.21 -2.97
N VAL A 92 -0.97 -1.99 -2.44
CA VAL A 92 -1.18 -1.70 -1.02
C VAL A 92 -2.62 -1.24 -0.83
N VAL A 93 -3.33 -1.89 0.09
CA VAL A 93 -4.76 -1.65 0.36
C VAL A 93 -5.02 -1.56 1.86
N PRO A 94 -6.10 -0.91 2.33
CA PRO A 94 -6.51 -1.03 3.72
C PRO A 94 -6.93 -2.48 4.04
N GLY A 95 -6.78 -2.89 5.30
CA GLY A 95 -7.29 -4.17 5.77
C GLY A 95 -8.81 -4.28 5.58
N GLY A 96 -9.28 -5.43 5.13
CA GLY A 96 -10.70 -5.66 4.83
C GLY A 96 -11.19 -5.04 3.52
N ALA A 97 -10.31 -4.50 2.67
CA ALA A 97 -10.68 -4.08 1.32
C ALA A 97 -11.09 -5.28 0.46
N ASN A 98 -12.08 -5.07 -0.41
CA ASN A 98 -12.44 -6.05 -1.43
C ASN A 98 -11.40 -6.04 -2.56
N VAL A 99 -10.66 -7.15 -2.66
CA VAL A 99 -9.57 -7.37 -3.63
C VAL A 99 -9.91 -8.43 -4.67
N ALA A 100 -11.18 -8.85 -4.80
CA ALA A 100 -11.58 -9.93 -5.70
C ALA A 100 -11.24 -9.67 -7.18
N GLY A 101 -11.06 -8.42 -7.58
CA GLY A 101 -10.65 -8.03 -8.94
C GLY A 101 -9.14 -8.06 -9.20
N VAL A 102 -8.31 -8.44 -8.21
CA VAL A 102 -6.85 -8.43 -8.34
C VAL A 102 -6.36 -9.79 -8.88
N PRO A 103 -5.66 -9.83 -10.03
CA PRO A 103 -5.22 -11.06 -10.65
C PRO A 103 -4.05 -11.71 -9.89
N GLU A 104 -3.95 -13.04 -10.04
CA GLU A 104 -2.80 -13.82 -9.58
C GLU A 104 -1.53 -13.31 -10.29
N GLY A 105 -0.61 -12.72 -9.54
CA GLY A 105 0.62 -12.09 -10.07
C GLY A 105 0.88 -10.69 -9.52
N ILE A 106 -0.14 -10.03 -8.96
CA ILE A 106 0.05 -8.82 -8.15
C ILE A 106 0.04 -9.21 -6.69
N GLU A 107 1.14 -8.93 -5.99
CA GLU A 107 1.22 -9.18 -4.57
C GLU A 107 0.38 -8.14 -3.82
N LEU A 108 -0.44 -8.60 -2.87
CA LEU A 108 -1.23 -7.72 -2.02
C LEU A 108 -0.51 -7.45 -0.70
N LEU A 109 -0.56 -6.19 -0.27
CA LEU A 109 -0.10 -5.77 1.05
C LEU A 109 -1.23 -5.01 1.74
N GLU A 110 -1.85 -5.65 2.74
CA GLU A 110 -2.83 -4.99 3.58
C GLU A 110 -2.15 -4.10 4.62
N LEU A 111 -2.66 -2.88 4.80
CA LEU A 111 -2.23 -1.96 5.84
C LEU A 111 -3.03 -2.24 7.12
N PRO A 112 -2.44 -2.82 8.17
CA PRO A 112 -3.17 -3.13 9.39
C PRO A 112 -3.61 -1.88 10.17
N THR A 113 -2.99 -0.73 9.91
CA THR A 113 -3.34 0.56 10.55
C THR A 113 -4.60 1.19 9.98
N TRP A 114 -5.08 0.72 8.83
CA TRP A 114 -6.29 1.23 8.17
C TRP A 114 -7.23 0.08 7.88
N GLN A 115 -8.47 0.17 8.32
CA GLN A 115 -9.46 -0.89 8.17
C GLN A 115 -10.70 -0.38 7.47
N VAL A 116 -11.29 -1.22 6.63
CA VAL A 116 -12.59 -0.97 6.03
C VAL A 116 -13.67 -1.46 7.00
N VAL A 117 -14.45 -0.53 7.53
CA VAL A 117 -15.58 -0.80 8.43
C VAL A 117 -16.83 -0.13 7.85
N ASP A 118 -17.90 -0.89 7.65
CA ASP A 118 -19.15 -0.40 7.05
C ASP A 118 -18.94 0.34 5.72
N GLY A 119 -18.02 -0.17 4.89
CA GLY A 119 -17.66 0.44 3.60
C GLY A 119 -16.87 1.74 3.70
N ARG A 120 -16.37 2.12 4.88
CA ARG A 120 -15.56 3.31 5.11
C ARG A 120 -14.18 2.94 5.64
N ILE A 121 -13.16 3.64 5.15
CA ILE A 121 -11.80 3.47 5.64
C ILE A 121 -11.67 4.25 6.95
N THR A 122 -11.31 3.53 8.01
CA THR A 122 -11.13 4.06 9.35
C THR A 122 -9.75 3.71 9.86
N TRP A 123 -9.12 4.63 10.58
CA TRP A 123 -7.84 4.36 11.25
C TRP A 123 -8.06 3.42 12.43
N SER A 124 -7.27 2.35 12.55
CA SER A 124 -7.50 1.28 13.53
C SER A 124 -7.53 1.79 14.98
N ARG A 125 -6.71 2.79 15.31
CA ARG A 125 -6.73 3.43 16.65
C ARG A 125 -8.05 4.14 16.96
N ASN A 126 -8.73 4.67 15.94
CA ASN A 126 -10.06 5.27 16.15
C ASN A 126 -11.13 4.19 16.38
N ILE A 127 -10.97 3.01 15.79
CA ILE A 127 -11.86 1.88 16.02
C ILE A 127 -11.75 1.45 17.49
N GLU A 128 -10.53 1.16 17.96
CA GLU A 128 -10.27 0.77 19.36
C GLU A 128 -10.79 1.81 20.36
N ARG A 129 -10.60 3.11 20.07
CA ARG A 129 -11.11 4.18 20.91
C ARG A 129 -12.65 4.24 20.89
N SER A 130 -13.28 3.99 19.75
CA SER A 130 -14.74 4.00 19.62
C SER A 130 -15.41 2.78 20.27
N THR A 131 -14.78 1.60 20.19
CA THR A 131 -15.24 0.39 20.88
C THR A 131 -15.11 0.58 22.39
N PHE A 132 -13.96 1.06 22.85
CA PHE A 132 -13.74 1.38 24.27
C PHE A 132 -14.77 2.39 24.79
N LEU A 133 -15.04 3.48 24.07
CA LEU A 133 -16.04 4.47 24.47
C LEU A 133 -17.48 3.94 24.44
N ARG A 134 -17.82 3.03 23.51
CA ARG A 134 -19.13 2.35 23.50
C ARG A 134 -19.26 1.38 24.66
N GLU A 135 -18.22 0.61 24.97
CA GLU A 135 -18.19 -0.30 26.11
C GLU A 135 -18.30 0.46 27.43
N GLU A 136 -17.61 1.60 27.57
CA GLU A 136 -17.77 2.51 28.71
C GLU A 136 -19.22 3.02 28.80
N ARG A 137 -19.79 3.58 27.72
CA ARG A 137 -21.18 4.07 27.73
C ARG A 137 -22.20 2.98 28.05
N ALA A 138 -22.00 1.76 27.54
CA ALA A 138 -22.84 0.60 27.86
C ALA A 138 -22.74 0.21 29.34
N LYS A 139 -21.54 0.29 29.94
CA LYS A 139 -21.35 0.09 31.39
C LYS A 139 -22.05 1.17 32.23
N TRP A 140 -22.11 2.41 31.74
CA TRP A 140 -22.78 3.52 32.42
C TRP A 140 -24.28 3.65 32.07
N GLY A 141 -24.86 2.73 31.28
CA GLY A 141 -26.29 2.73 30.94
C GLY A 141 -26.75 3.91 30.08
N LEU A 142 -25.83 4.62 29.43
CA LEU A 142 -26.12 5.76 28.57
C LEU A 142 -26.17 5.27 27.12
N ALA A 143 -27.37 4.91 26.67
CA ALA A 143 -27.67 4.58 25.28
C ALA A 143 -27.68 5.83 24.39
#